data_AF-A0A924WFR0-F1
#
_entry.id   AF-A0A924WFR0-F1
#
_cell.length_a   1.000
_cell.length_b   1.000
_cell.length_c   1.000
_cell.angle_alpha   90.00
_cell.angle_beta   90.00
_cell.angle_gamma   90.00
#
_symmetry.space_group_name_H-M   'P 1'
#
loop_
_entity.id
_entity.type
_entity.pdbx_description
1 polymer ?
#
loop_
_entity_poly.entity_id
_entity_poly.type
_entity_poly.pdbx_seq_one_letter_code
_entity_poly.pdbx_strand_id
1 'polypeptide(L)'
;MLEVIALAATRGDRPLFADLGFAVAAGEMLQVTGRNGAGKTTLLRILARLVRQEAGDIRWGGKSTAQLGDEFFADLCYLGHAPAIKDDFTAAENLAFSAGVAGLTIDASDVAAALAEVGLSGR
;
A
#
# COMPACT_ATOMS: atom_id res chain seq x y z
N MET A 1 -12.71 -6.19 -2.06
CA MET A 1 -13.27 -5.56 -0.85
C MET A 1 -12.26 -5.72 0.27
N LEU A 2 -11.92 -4.63 0.93
CA LEU A 2 -11.09 -4.59 2.14
C LEU A 2 -12.01 -4.50 3.36
N GLU A 3 -11.75 -5.32 4.37
CA GLU A 3 -12.46 -5.28 5.65
C GLU A 3 -11.47 -5.22 6.79
N VAL A 4 -11.73 -4.36 7.77
CA VAL A 4 -10.92 -4.19 8.97
C VAL A 4 -11.84 -4.40 10.16
N ILE A 5 -11.45 -5.31 11.05
CA ILE A 5 -12.30 -5.77 12.15
C ILE A 5 -11.53 -5.63 13.46
N ALA A 6 -12.03 -4.79 14.36
CA ALA A 6 -11.53 -4.60 15.73
C ALA A 6 -9.99 -4.37 15.80
N LEU A 7 -9.44 -3.60 14.86
CA LEU A 7 -8.01 -3.42 14.72
C LEU A 7 -7.43 -2.58 15.86
N ALA A 8 -6.31 -3.01 16.41
CA ALA A 8 -5.58 -2.30 17.45
C ALA A 8 -4.08 -2.15 17.14
N ALA A 9 -3.50 -1.02 17.55
CA ALA A 9 -2.07 -0.76 17.43
C ALA A 9 -1.58 0.19 18.52
N THR A 10 -0.38 -0.07 19.04
CA THR A 10 0.38 0.83 19.92
C THR A 10 1.69 1.27 19.27
N ARG A 11 2.33 2.27 19.88
CA ARG A 11 3.69 2.69 19.57
C ARG A 11 4.45 2.86 20.88
N GLY A 12 5.30 1.90 21.21
CA GLY A 12 5.81 1.76 22.58
C GLY A 12 4.62 1.46 23.50
N ASP A 13 4.51 2.17 24.62
CA ASP A 13 3.40 1.98 25.57
C ASP A 13 2.16 2.84 25.24
N ARG A 14 2.19 3.61 24.15
CA ARG A 14 1.11 4.51 23.78
C ARG A 14 0.14 3.84 22.80
N PRO A 15 -1.14 3.63 23.15
CA PRO A 15 -2.14 3.19 22.18
C PRO A 15 -2.36 4.28 21.11
N LEU A 16 -2.37 3.86 19.84
CA LEU A 16 -2.69 4.71 18.70
C LEU A 16 -4.19 4.66 18.41
N PHE A 17 -4.74 3.46 18.34
CA PHE A 17 -6.17 3.17 18.16
C PHE A 17 -6.47 1.76 18.66
N ALA A 18 -7.74 1.53 19.01
CA ALA A 18 -8.27 0.24 19.41
C ALA A 18 -9.69 0.10 18.86
N ASP A 19 -10.12 -1.15 18.61
CA ASP A 19 -11.43 -1.49 18.08
C ASP A 19 -11.80 -0.73 16.79
N LEU A 20 -10.80 -0.48 15.93
CA LEU A 20 -11.04 0.21 14.66
C LEU A 20 -11.65 -0.77 13.66
N GLY A 21 -12.83 -0.45 13.14
CA GLY A 21 -13.52 -1.26 12.14
C GLY A 21 -14.09 -0.43 10.99
N PHE A 22 -13.89 -0.90 9.76
CA PHE A 22 -14.45 -0.31 8.55
C PHE A 22 -14.34 -1.29 7.37
N ALA A 23 -15.04 -1.00 6.29
CA ALA A 23 -14.92 -1.71 5.02
C ALA A 23 -14.79 -0.73 3.85
N VAL A 24 -14.12 -1.17 2.80
CA VAL A 24 -13.96 -0.44 1.54
C VAL A 24 -14.30 -1.38 0.39
N ALA A 25 -15.34 -1.05 -0.37
CA ALA A 25 -15.77 -1.80 -1.52
C ALA A 25 -14.86 -1.56 -2.73
N ALA A 26 -15.00 -2.40 -3.76
CA ALA A 26 -14.27 -2.19 -5.02
C ALA A 26 -14.70 -0.87 -5.67
N GLY A 27 -13.74 -0.05 -6.10
CA GLY A 27 -13.99 1.27 -6.68
C GLY A 27 -14.19 2.40 -5.66
N GLU A 28 -14.16 2.10 -4.36
CA GLU A 28 -14.24 3.13 -3.32
C GLU A 28 -12.86 3.69 -2.95
N MET A 29 -12.85 4.95 -2.54
CA MET A 29 -11.68 5.64 -2.01
C MET A 29 -11.87 5.95 -0.53
N LEU A 30 -10.91 5.53 0.29
CA LEU A 30 -10.87 5.85 1.72
C LEU A 30 -9.82 6.93 2.00
N GLN A 31 -10.26 8.05 2.60
CA GLN A 31 -9.35 9.08 3.10
C GLN A 31 -9.16 8.96 4.62
N VAL A 32 -7.93 8.71 5.06
CA VAL A 32 -7.58 8.66 6.50
C VAL A 32 -7.08 10.02 6.97
N THR A 33 -7.83 10.66 7.86
CA THR A 33 -7.49 12.00 8.41
C THR A 33 -7.22 11.94 9.91
N GLY A 34 -6.62 13.01 10.47
CA GLY A 34 -6.32 13.10 11.90
C GLY A 34 -5.00 13.81 12.20
N ARG A 35 -4.77 14.14 13.48
CA ARG A 35 -3.57 14.86 13.93
C ARG A 35 -2.27 14.07 13.69
N ASN A 36 -1.14 14.75 13.72
CA ASN A 36 0.16 14.08 13.70
C ASN A 36 0.30 13.17 14.93
N GLY A 37 0.82 11.96 14.72
CA GLY A 37 0.92 10.94 15.76
C GLY A 37 -0.38 10.17 16.05
N ALA A 38 -1.50 10.44 15.36
CA ALA A 38 -2.75 9.68 15.53
C ALA A 38 -2.72 8.25 14.97
N GLY A 39 -1.59 7.81 14.39
CA GLY A 39 -1.45 6.45 13.87
C GLY A 39 -1.81 6.25 12.40
N LYS A 40 -2.08 7.30 11.62
CA LYS A 40 -2.43 7.20 10.17
C LYS A 40 -1.43 6.37 9.36
N THR A 41 -0.14 6.71 9.45
CA THR A 41 0.93 5.96 8.75
C THR A 41 1.07 4.54 9.30
N THR A 42 0.84 4.34 10.59
CA THR A 42 0.82 2.99 11.20
C THR A 42 -0.33 2.16 10.64
N LEU A 43 -1.53 2.73 10.53
CA LEU A 43 -2.69 2.08 9.92
C LEU A 43 -2.39 1.67 8.48
N LEU A 44 -1.91 2.60 7.64
CA LEU A 44 -1.58 2.27 6.24
C LEU A 44 -0.52 1.17 6.13
N ARG A 45 0.52 1.19 6.99
CA ARG A 45 1.54 0.14 7.03
C ARG A 45 1.00 -1.20 7.52
N ILE A 46 0.05 -1.20 8.45
CA ILE A 46 -0.62 -2.41 8.91
C ILE A 46 -1.48 -3.02 7.79
N LEU A 47 -2.27 -2.20 7.09
CA LEU A 47 -3.07 -2.63 5.95
C LEU A 47 -2.19 -3.17 4.81
N ALA A 48 -1.03 -2.55 4.59
CA ALA A 48 -0.03 -3.02 3.63
C ALA A 48 0.82 -4.21 4.14
N ARG A 49 0.49 -4.79 5.30
CA ARG A 49 1.21 -5.92 5.93
C ARG A 49 2.71 -5.66 6.23
N LEU A 50 3.14 -4.40 6.24
CA LEU A 50 4.51 -3.97 6.58
C LEU A 50 4.75 -3.90 8.09
N VAL A 51 3.67 -3.76 8.87
CA VAL A 51 3.67 -3.77 10.33
C VAL A 51 2.57 -4.71 10.79
N ARG A 52 2.85 -5.55 11.79
CA ARG A 52 1.83 -6.44 12.37
C ARG A 52 0.90 -5.63 13.27
N GLN A 53 -0.41 -5.87 13.16
CA GLN A 53 -1.38 -5.40 14.15
C GLN A 53 -1.24 -6.15 15.48
N GLU A 54 -1.68 -5.53 16.57
CA GLU A 54 -1.68 -6.20 17.88
C GLU A 54 -2.91 -7.08 18.08
N ALA A 55 -4.05 -6.61 17.58
CA ALA A 55 -5.31 -7.33 17.60
C ALA A 55 -6.14 -6.97 16.37
N GLY A 56 -7.17 -7.77 16.14
CA GLY A 56 -8.08 -7.62 15.02
C GLY A 56 -7.65 -8.37 13.77
N ASP A 57 -8.54 -8.34 12.78
CA ASP A 57 -8.39 -9.03 11.49
C ASP A 57 -8.47 -8.01 10.34
N ILE A 58 -7.76 -8.32 9.26
CA ILE A 58 -7.79 -7.56 8.00
C ILE A 58 -8.10 -8.57 6.92
N ARG A 59 -9.21 -8.36 6.20
CA ARG A 59 -9.66 -9.28 5.15
C ARG A 59 -9.58 -8.61 3.79
N TRP A 60 -9.17 -9.40 2.81
CA TRP A 60 -9.15 -9.02 1.39
C TRP A 60 -9.96 -10.05 0.61
N GLY A 61 -10.98 -9.58 -0.11
CA GLY A 61 -11.89 -10.46 -0.87
C GLY A 61 -12.60 -11.48 0.04
N GLY A 62 -12.92 -11.10 1.28
CA GLY A 62 -13.60 -11.97 2.24
C GLY A 62 -12.69 -13.01 2.93
N LYS A 63 -11.38 -13.01 2.69
CA LYS A 63 -10.41 -13.89 3.36
C LYS A 63 -9.45 -13.09 4.24
N SER A 64 -9.06 -13.63 5.39
CA SER A 64 -8.06 -13.01 6.27
C SER A 64 -6.72 -12.89 5.54
N THR A 65 -6.14 -11.69 5.48
CA THR A 65 -4.83 -11.42 4.88
C THR A 65 -3.68 -12.15 5.57
N ALA A 66 -3.85 -12.63 6.81
CA ALA A 66 -2.87 -13.49 7.47
C ALA A 66 -2.81 -14.91 6.87
N GLN A 67 -3.83 -15.31 6.10
CA GLN A 67 -3.90 -16.59 5.39
C GLN A 67 -3.55 -16.45 3.91
N LEU A 68 -3.51 -15.23 3.40
CA LEU A 68 -3.13 -14.92 2.03
C LEU A 68 -1.60 -14.80 1.96
N GLY A 69 -1.02 -15.42 0.93
CA GLY A 69 0.41 -15.27 0.60
C GLY A 69 0.60 -14.20 -0.48
N ASP A 70 1.36 -14.55 -1.50
CA ASP A 70 1.72 -13.68 -2.62
C ASP A 70 0.50 -13.11 -3.37
N GLU A 71 -0.64 -13.82 -3.34
CA GLU A 71 -1.89 -13.38 -3.96
C GLU A 71 -2.40 -12.03 -3.42
N PHE A 72 -2.22 -11.75 -2.13
CA PHE A 72 -2.59 -10.45 -1.57
C PHE A 72 -1.62 -9.35 -2.03
N PHE A 73 -0.32 -9.68 -2.11
CA PHE A 73 0.70 -8.72 -2.51
C PHE A 73 0.67 -8.39 -4.00
N ALA A 74 0.21 -9.32 -4.83
CA ALA A 74 -0.04 -9.07 -6.26
C ALA A 74 -1.12 -8.00 -6.49
N ASP A 75 -2.11 -7.91 -5.60
CA ASP A 75 -3.19 -6.91 -5.65
C ASP A 75 -2.84 -5.59 -4.93
N LEU A 76 -1.67 -5.50 -4.29
CA LEU A 76 -1.31 -4.39 -3.42
C LEU A 76 -0.22 -3.50 -4.03
N CYS A 77 -0.53 -2.21 -4.18
CA CYS A 77 0.47 -1.17 -4.39
C CYS A 77 0.55 -0.27 -3.15
N TYR A 78 1.75 -0.14 -2.56
CA TYR A 78 1.98 0.73 -1.40
C TYR A 78 2.99 1.83 -1.73
N LEU A 79 2.53 3.08 -1.67
CA LEU A 79 3.36 4.28 -1.83
C LEU A 79 3.55 4.94 -0.46
N GLY A 80 4.76 4.80 0.09
CA GLY A 80 5.14 5.33 1.39
C GLY A 80 5.59 6.79 1.36
N HIS A 81 6.01 7.29 2.52
CA HIS A 81 6.59 8.63 2.65
C HIS A 81 7.90 8.79 1.86
N ALA A 82 8.81 7.83 2.00
CA ALA A 82 9.97 7.73 1.13
C ALA A 82 9.56 6.86 -0.07
N PRO A 83 9.63 7.39 -1.30
CA PRO A 83 9.33 6.58 -2.48
C PRO A 83 10.45 5.57 -2.66
N ALA A 84 10.12 4.34 -3.05
CA ALA A 84 11.08 3.25 -3.25
C ALA A 84 11.84 3.39 -4.59
N ILE A 85 12.37 4.58 -4.84
CA ILE A 85 13.08 4.98 -6.06
C ILE A 85 14.58 4.82 -5.84
N LYS A 86 15.28 4.31 -6.85
CA LYS A 86 16.73 4.25 -6.87
C LYS A 86 17.26 5.51 -7.54
N ASP A 87 18.13 6.23 -6.83
CA ASP A 87 18.72 7.47 -7.32
C ASP A 87 19.67 7.25 -8.50
N ASP A 88 20.29 6.07 -8.57
CA ASP A 88 21.19 5.69 -9.68
C ASP A 88 20.43 5.27 -10.96
N PHE A 89 19.10 5.28 -10.94
CA PHE A 89 18.24 4.86 -12.05
C PHE A 89 17.50 6.08 -12.61
N THR A 90 17.32 6.11 -13.93
CA THR A 90 16.38 7.01 -14.61
C THR A 90 14.93 6.72 -14.19
N ALA A 91 14.01 7.62 -14.52
CA ALA A 91 12.58 7.39 -14.29
C ALA A 91 12.06 6.13 -15.02
N ALA A 92 12.52 5.92 -16.25
CA ALA A 92 12.18 4.74 -17.05
C ALA A 92 12.69 3.45 -16.42
N GLU A 93 13.93 3.43 -15.93
CA GLU A 93 14.51 2.27 -15.26
C GLU A 93 13.81 1.98 -13.92
N ASN A 94 13.46 3.00 -13.15
CA ASN A 94 12.69 2.82 -11.91
C ASN A 94 11.29 2.24 -12.18
N LEU A 95 10.61 2.73 -13.23
CA LEU A 95 9.29 2.23 -13.60
C LEU A 95 9.36 0.78 -14.10
N ALA A 96 10.28 0.48 -15.01
CA ALA A 96 10.49 -0.87 -15.51
C ALA A 96 10.86 -1.86 -14.39
N PHE A 97 11.76 -1.45 -13.48
CA PHE A 97 12.13 -2.24 -12.31
C PHE A 97 10.90 -2.52 -11.42
N SER A 98 10.11 -1.50 -11.10
CA SER A 98 8.95 -1.63 -10.22
C SER A 98 7.87 -2.51 -10.84
N ALA A 99 7.63 -2.39 -12.14
CA ALA A 99 6.71 -3.24 -12.88
C ALA A 99 7.16 -4.71 -12.87
N GLY A 100 8.45 -4.97 -13.06
CA GLY A 100 9.03 -6.31 -12.97
C GLY A 100 8.87 -6.93 -11.58
N VAL A 101 9.10 -6.15 -10.51
CA VAL A 101 8.85 -6.60 -9.12
C VAL A 101 7.38 -6.92 -8.88
N ALA A 102 6.47 -6.16 -9.49
CA ALA A 102 5.03 -6.41 -9.44
C ALA A 102 4.57 -7.58 -10.34
N GLY A 103 5.48 -8.26 -11.04
CA GLY A 103 5.15 -9.36 -11.95
C GLY A 103 4.50 -8.93 -13.26
N LEU A 104 4.56 -7.64 -13.61
CA LEU A 104 4.03 -7.11 -14.86
C LEU A 104 5.03 -7.33 -15.99
N THR A 105 4.52 -7.76 -17.14
CA THR A 105 5.30 -7.80 -18.39
C THR A 105 4.97 -6.54 -19.18
N ILE A 106 5.93 -5.64 -19.28
CA ILE A 106 5.81 -4.37 -20.01
C ILE A 106 7.00 -4.20 -20.94
N ASP A 107 6.80 -3.45 -22.01
CA ASP A 107 7.87 -3.07 -22.94
C ASP A 107 8.25 -1.58 -22.83
N ALA A 108 9.20 -1.14 -23.64
CA ALA A 108 9.66 0.24 -23.64
C ALA A 108 8.57 1.25 -24.05
N SER A 109 7.60 0.85 -24.86
CA SER A 109 6.49 1.70 -25.28
C SER A 109 5.49 1.91 -24.14
N ASP A 110 5.22 0.87 -23.35
CA ASP A 110 4.39 0.98 -22.13
C ASP A 110 5.01 1.94 -21.12
N VAL A 111 6.32 1.80 -20.88
CA VAL A 111 7.09 2.68 -19.99
C VAL A 111 7.01 4.13 -20.47
N ALA A 112 7.25 4.37 -21.75
CA ALA A 112 7.19 5.71 -22.33
C ALA A 112 5.79 6.33 -22.23
N ALA A 113 4.74 5.54 -22.50
CA ALA A 113 3.35 5.98 -22.41
C ALA A 113 2.97 6.36 -20.98
N ALA A 114 3.29 5.50 -20.01
CA ALA A 114 3.00 5.77 -18.60
C ALA A 114 3.75 7.00 -18.07
N LEU A 115 5.01 7.19 -18.45
CA LEU A 115 5.77 8.40 -18.10
C LEU A 115 5.18 9.66 -18.75
N ALA A 116 4.73 9.57 -20.01
CA ALA A 116 4.09 10.69 -20.68
C ALA A 116 2.77 11.10 -20.01
N GLU A 117 1.96 10.13 -19.58
CA GLU A 117 0.67 10.37 -18.90
C GLU A 117 0.83 11.21 -17.62
N VAL A 118 1.93 11.00 -16.90
CA VAL A 118 2.23 11.74 -15.65
C VAL A 118 3.19 12.92 -15.85
N GLY A 119 3.48 13.30 -17.10
CA GLY A 119 4.34 14.45 -17.42
C GLY A 119 5.83 14.26 -17.14
N LEU A 120 6.31 13.01 -17.13
CA LEU A 120 7.69 12.60 -16.87
C LEU A 120 8.42 12.05 -18.11
N SER A 121 7.92 12.32 -19.32
CA SER A 121 8.52 11.86 -20.59
C SER A 121 9.92 12.43 -20.91
N GLY A 122 10.54 13.16 -19.97
CA GLY A 122 11.80 13.88 -20.20
C GLY A 122 11.60 15.13 -21.08
N ARG A 123 12.49 16.10 -20.92
CA ARG A 123 12.80 17.09 -21.95
C ARG A 123 14.07 16.65 -22.65
#